data_AF-A0A9Q1JHA7-F1
#
_entry.id   AF-A0A9Q1JHA7-F1
#
_cell.length_a   1.000
_cell.length_b   1.000
_cell.length_c   1.000
_cell.angle_alpha   90.00
_cell.angle_beta   90.00
_cell.angle_gamma   90.00
#
_symmetry.space_group_name_H-M   'P 1'
#
loop_
_entity.id
_entity.type
_entity.pdbx_description
1 polymer ?
#
loop_
_entity_poly.entity_id
_entity_poly.type
_entity_poly.pdbx_seq_one_letter_code
_entity_poly.pdbx_strand_id
1 'polypeptide(L)'
;MVEVGEKMLKHCNGHPLAIVEEFWQQREQWRNSKMFVTIFNPIYKAMDYIVLALSYYEFSYHLKASFVVLGYFPEDFEILLERLYYLWITKGITERGGKRSLEDIAKVYLNGLVHKGMVQVVSRDVMGNIKMCELHDLMRDKCLQITKDENFLLTIVYARNHELQQQHPSSCILDDRIRHLPVYVGDSVQELESIANSTKLPHLKSLLLFPSGKVSYYHSRGDIPQSLELLRILDFTGFSYVRLSSSIMTLIYLRYISLRSARITELPSEIGNLRSLLI
;
A
#
# COMPACT_ATOMS: atom_id res chain seq x y z
N MET A 1 4.98 -39.24 7.38
CA MET A 1 4.89 -37.91 6.73
C MET A 1 4.16 -37.99 5.40
N VAL A 2 4.64 -38.84 4.47
CA VAL A 2 3.88 -39.23 3.26
C VAL A 2 2.50 -39.80 3.64
N GLU A 3 2.43 -40.68 4.64
CA GLU A 3 1.14 -41.25 5.08
C GLU A 3 0.11 -40.24 5.60
N VAL A 4 0.54 -39.12 6.21
CA VAL A 4 -0.40 -38.10 6.72
C VAL A 4 -0.89 -37.23 5.58
N GLY A 5 0.03 -36.76 4.72
CA GLY A 5 -0.32 -36.02 3.52
C GLY A 5 -1.18 -36.84 2.55
N GLU A 6 -0.90 -38.14 2.40
CA GLU A 6 -1.70 -39.06 1.61
C GLU A 6 -3.06 -39.34 2.25
N LYS A 7 -3.15 -39.43 3.58
CA LYS A 7 -4.44 -39.56 4.27
C LYS A 7 -5.30 -38.32 4.07
N MET A 8 -4.74 -37.11 4.16
CA MET A 8 -5.48 -35.87 3.90
C MET A 8 -5.85 -35.74 2.43
N LEU A 9 -4.92 -36.02 1.50
CA LEU A 9 -5.20 -36.02 0.06
C LEU A 9 -6.29 -37.03 -0.32
N LYS A 10 -6.30 -38.21 0.30
CA LYS A 10 -7.37 -39.22 0.13
C LYS A 10 -8.67 -38.79 0.78
N HIS A 11 -8.64 -38.19 1.97
CA HIS A 11 -9.83 -37.74 2.68
C HIS A 11 -10.54 -36.59 1.95
N CYS A 12 -9.74 -35.64 1.43
CA CYS A 12 -10.22 -34.46 0.72
C CYS A 12 -10.31 -34.66 -0.80
N ASN A 13 -10.08 -35.88 -1.31
CA ASN A 13 -10.06 -36.21 -2.76
C ASN A 13 -9.17 -35.29 -3.62
N GLY A 14 -8.08 -34.77 -3.07
CA GLY A 14 -7.21 -33.83 -3.77
C GLY A 14 -7.83 -32.46 -4.04
N HIS A 15 -9.03 -32.16 -3.51
CA HIS A 15 -9.70 -30.88 -3.72
C HIS A 15 -9.03 -29.79 -2.87
N PRO A 16 -8.44 -28.73 -3.48
CA PRO A 16 -7.61 -27.77 -2.76
C PRO A 16 -8.32 -27.09 -1.58
N LEU A 17 -9.59 -26.72 -1.74
CA LEU A 17 -10.38 -26.07 -0.68
C LEU A 17 -10.71 -26.98 0.51
N ALA A 18 -10.95 -28.28 0.26
CA ALA A 18 -11.27 -29.23 1.33
C ALA A 18 -10.03 -29.56 2.17
N ILE A 19 -8.86 -29.59 1.53
CA ILE A 19 -7.56 -29.76 2.22
C ILE A 19 -7.29 -28.56 3.14
N VAL A 20 -7.64 -27.35 2.68
CA VAL A 20 -7.48 -26.12 3.45
C VAL A 20 -8.40 -26.15 4.68
N GLU A 21 -9.69 -26.48 4.54
CA GLU A 21 -10.67 -26.53 5.66
C GLU A 21 -10.31 -27.55 6.74
N GLU A 22 -9.96 -28.78 6.36
CA GLU A 22 -9.54 -29.86 7.27
C GLU A 22 -8.32 -29.46 8.10
N PHE A 23 -7.40 -28.72 7.47
CA PHE A 23 -6.17 -28.25 8.08
C PHE A 23 -6.40 -27.10 9.07
N TRP A 24 -7.33 -26.18 8.75
CA TRP A 24 -7.74 -25.12 9.68
C TRP A 24 -8.29 -25.68 11.00
N GLN A 25 -9.05 -26.77 10.95
CA GLN A 25 -9.59 -27.43 12.14
C GLN A 25 -8.52 -28.04 13.04
N GLN A 26 -7.39 -28.46 12.48
CA GLN A 26 -6.31 -29.11 13.24
C GLN A 26 -5.18 -28.16 13.63
N ARG A 27 -5.21 -26.89 13.21
CA ARG A 27 -4.13 -25.89 13.32
C ARG A 27 -3.45 -25.80 14.70
N GLU A 28 -4.20 -25.94 15.79
CA GLU A 28 -3.65 -25.87 17.16
C GLU A 28 -2.73 -27.04 17.52
N GLN A 29 -2.98 -28.23 16.95
CA GLN A 29 -2.23 -29.44 17.27
C GLN A 29 -0.81 -29.44 16.66
N TRP A 30 -0.60 -28.69 15.57
CA TRP A 30 0.61 -28.79 14.73
C TRP A 30 1.55 -27.58 14.85
N ARG A 31 1.08 -26.52 15.54
CA ARG A 31 1.73 -25.20 15.68
C ARG A 31 3.14 -25.23 16.28
N ASN A 32 3.47 -26.27 17.06
CA ASN A 32 4.76 -26.37 17.77
C ASN A 32 5.78 -27.33 17.13
N SER A 33 5.49 -27.92 15.96
CA SER A 33 6.43 -28.84 15.32
C SER A 33 7.43 -28.09 14.42
N LYS A 34 8.74 -28.38 14.55
CA LYS A 34 9.78 -27.91 13.61
C LYS A 34 9.45 -28.21 12.13
N MET A 35 8.62 -29.23 11.90
CA MET A 35 8.11 -29.66 10.58
C MET A 35 7.19 -28.62 9.91
N PHE A 36 6.39 -27.88 10.69
CA PHE A 36 5.47 -26.84 10.18
C PHE A 36 6.21 -25.72 9.44
N VAL A 37 7.39 -25.34 9.93
CA VAL A 37 8.17 -24.21 9.40
C VAL A 37 8.94 -24.60 8.13
N THR A 38 9.49 -25.83 8.06
CA THR A 38 10.48 -26.17 7.02
C THR A 38 9.87 -26.75 5.74
N ILE A 39 8.80 -27.54 5.83
CA ILE A 39 8.22 -28.26 4.66
C ILE A 39 6.85 -27.69 4.31
N PHE A 40 6.07 -27.39 5.34
CA PHE A 40 4.69 -27.02 5.19
C PHE A 40 4.52 -25.54 4.84
N ASN A 41 5.24 -24.63 5.49
CA ASN A 41 5.20 -23.19 5.18
C ASN A 41 5.45 -22.86 3.69
N PRO A 42 6.44 -23.44 2.98
CA PRO A 42 6.62 -23.22 1.54
C PRO A 42 5.46 -23.76 0.68
N ILE A 43 4.92 -24.93 1.01
CA ILE A 43 3.80 -25.56 0.28
C ILE A 43 2.51 -24.76 0.52
N TYR A 44 2.27 -24.29 1.75
CA TYR A 44 1.16 -23.41 2.09
C TYR A 44 1.27 -22.07 1.38
N LYS A 45 2.43 -21.43 1.41
CA LYS A 45 2.66 -20.20 0.63
C LYS A 45 2.40 -20.43 -0.85
N ALA A 46 2.78 -21.58 -1.42
CA ALA A 46 2.50 -21.91 -2.81
C ALA A 46 1.01 -22.13 -3.08
N MET A 47 0.28 -22.83 -2.19
CA MET A 47 -1.16 -23.06 -2.32
C MET A 47 -1.97 -21.77 -2.15
N ASP A 48 -1.67 -20.98 -1.12
CA ASP A 48 -2.24 -19.65 -0.93
C ASP A 48 -1.96 -18.82 -2.18
N TYR A 49 -0.72 -18.78 -2.65
CA TYR A 49 -0.36 -18.07 -3.87
C TYR A 49 -1.14 -18.53 -5.11
N ILE A 50 -1.44 -19.82 -5.26
CA ILE A 50 -2.27 -20.36 -6.35
C ILE A 50 -3.73 -19.90 -6.20
N VAL A 51 -4.32 -20.04 -5.02
CA VAL A 51 -5.70 -19.60 -4.74
C VAL A 51 -5.84 -18.09 -4.96
N LEU A 52 -4.80 -17.34 -4.60
CA LEU A 52 -4.72 -15.90 -4.79
C LEU A 52 -4.58 -15.51 -6.26
N ALA A 53 -3.72 -16.20 -7.01
CA ALA A 53 -3.61 -15.99 -8.45
C ALA A 53 -4.95 -16.24 -9.14
N LEU A 54 -5.63 -17.35 -8.82
CA LEU A 54 -6.94 -17.69 -9.38
C LEU A 54 -7.98 -16.64 -9.02
N SER A 55 -8.04 -16.24 -7.75
CA SER A 55 -8.96 -15.20 -7.29
C SER A 55 -8.71 -13.87 -8.00
N TYR A 56 -7.45 -13.45 -8.15
CA TYR A 56 -7.10 -12.23 -8.88
C TYR A 56 -7.51 -12.29 -10.36
N TYR A 57 -7.35 -13.43 -11.03
CA TYR A 57 -7.75 -13.56 -12.45
C TYR A 57 -9.22 -13.23 -12.67
N GLU A 58 -10.10 -13.62 -11.73
CA GLU A 58 -11.54 -13.35 -11.76
C GLU A 58 -11.91 -11.89 -11.44
N PHE A 59 -10.97 -11.06 -11.00
CA PHE A 59 -11.29 -9.68 -10.63
C PHE A 59 -11.64 -8.85 -11.86
N SER A 60 -12.69 -8.04 -11.72
CA SER A 60 -12.94 -6.95 -12.64
C SER A 60 -11.76 -5.98 -12.65
N TYR A 61 -11.60 -5.24 -13.75
CA TYR A 61 -10.52 -4.27 -13.93
C TYR A 61 -10.37 -3.31 -12.72
N HIS A 62 -11.48 -2.74 -12.24
CA HIS A 62 -11.45 -1.81 -11.10
C HIS A 62 -11.05 -2.48 -9.79
N LEU A 63 -11.43 -3.75 -9.58
CA LEU A 63 -11.06 -4.48 -8.38
C LEU A 63 -9.57 -4.85 -8.38
N LYS A 64 -9.02 -5.22 -9.55
CA LYS A 64 -7.57 -5.40 -9.76
C LYS A 64 -6.79 -4.12 -9.45
N ALA A 65 -7.21 -3.00 -10.06
CA ALA A 65 -6.58 -1.71 -9.84
C ALA A 65 -6.65 -1.28 -8.37
N SER A 66 -7.80 -1.50 -7.72
CA SER A 66 -8.00 -1.21 -6.29
C SER A 66 -7.03 -2.04 -5.42
N PHE A 67 -6.88 -3.32 -5.75
CA PHE A 67 -5.99 -4.25 -5.05
C PHE A 67 -4.52 -3.82 -5.15
N VAL A 68 -4.04 -3.50 -6.35
CA VAL A 68 -2.64 -3.10 -6.59
C VAL A 68 -2.23 -1.88 -5.75
N VAL A 69 -3.12 -0.90 -5.59
CA VAL A 69 -2.85 0.30 -4.76
C VAL A 69 -2.62 -0.04 -3.28
N LEU A 70 -3.24 -1.10 -2.76
CA LEU A 70 -2.98 -1.56 -1.39
C LEU A 70 -1.54 -2.01 -1.19
N GLY A 71 -0.87 -2.49 -2.25
CA GLY A 71 0.55 -2.87 -2.19
C GLY A 71 1.50 -1.70 -1.97
N TYR A 72 1.02 -0.45 -2.03
CA TYR A 72 1.86 0.73 -1.80
C TYR A 72 2.15 0.92 -0.30
N PHE A 73 1.24 0.44 0.55
CA PHE A 73 1.38 0.54 2.00
C PHE A 73 2.46 -0.43 2.52
N PRO A 74 3.17 -0.08 3.59
CA PRO A 74 4.13 -0.98 4.24
C PRO A 74 3.49 -2.29 4.68
N GLU A 75 4.34 -3.28 4.96
CA GLU A 75 3.94 -4.52 5.64
C GLU A 75 3.38 -4.20 7.03
N ASP A 76 2.38 -4.97 7.48
CA ASP A 76 1.66 -4.77 8.75
C ASP A 76 1.06 -3.36 8.96
N PHE A 77 0.86 -2.59 7.87
CA PHE A 77 0.36 -1.22 7.99
C PHE A 77 -1.16 -1.18 8.12
N GLU A 78 -1.67 -0.64 9.23
CA GLU A 78 -3.10 -0.39 9.38
C GLU A 78 -3.54 0.81 8.53
N ILE A 79 -4.35 0.53 7.51
CA ILE A 79 -4.81 1.49 6.51
C ILE A 79 -6.14 2.10 6.96
N LEU A 80 -6.16 3.42 7.16
CA LEU A 80 -7.41 4.16 7.31
C LEU A 80 -8.16 4.19 5.97
N LEU A 81 -9.44 3.80 5.97
CA LEU A 81 -10.20 3.67 4.73
C LEU A 81 -10.38 4.97 3.96
N GLU A 82 -10.56 6.08 4.67
CA GLU A 82 -10.66 7.42 4.07
C GLU A 82 -9.44 7.72 3.17
N ARG A 83 -8.23 7.42 3.68
CA ARG A 83 -6.98 7.55 2.93
C ARG A 83 -6.99 6.65 1.69
N LEU A 84 -7.37 5.39 1.84
CA LEU A 84 -7.44 4.44 0.73
C LEU A 84 -8.43 4.88 -0.36
N TYR A 85 -9.62 5.36 0.03
CA TYR A 85 -10.65 5.81 -0.89
C TYR A 85 -10.17 7.02 -1.69
N TYR A 86 -9.53 8.00 -1.05
CA TYR A 86 -8.96 9.15 -1.77
C TYR A 86 -7.85 8.77 -2.75
N LEU A 87 -7.04 7.75 -2.45
CA LEU A 87 -6.08 7.21 -3.41
C LEU A 87 -6.78 6.60 -4.63
N TRP A 88 -7.82 5.77 -4.42
CA TRP A 88 -8.57 5.17 -5.52
C TRP A 88 -9.32 6.19 -6.37
N ILE A 89 -9.95 7.18 -5.73
CA ILE A 89 -10.66 8.27 -6.38
C ILE A 89 -9.70 9.10 -7.23
N THR A 90 -8.57 9.51 -6.66
CA THR A 90 -7.58 10.35 -7.35
C THR A 90 -6.90 9.63 -8.50
N LYS A 91 -6.73 8.32 -8.38
CA LYS A 91 -6.24 7.46 -9.47
C LYS A 91 -7.28 7.19 -10.55
N GLY A 92 -8.53 7.61 -10.35
CA GLY A 92 -9.64 7.39 -11.29
C GLY A 92 -10.12 5.95 -11.34
N ILE A 93 -9.87 5.16 -10.28
CA ILE A 93 -10.30 3.75 -10.21
C ILE A 93 -11.80 3.65 -10.01
N THR A 94 -12.36 4.58 -9.23
CA THR A 94 -13.80 4.73 -9.03
C THR A 94 -14.38 5.58 -10.16
N GLU A 95 -15.11 4.98 -11.09
CA GLU A 95 -15.77 5.71 -12.17
C GLU A 95 -17.14 6.25 -11.74
N ARG A 96 -17.55 7.43 -12.24
CA ARG A 96 -18.91 7.93 -12.00
C ARG A 96 -19.92 7.13 -12.82
N GLY A 97 -20.53 6.12 -12.19
CA GLY A 97 -21.65 5.36 -12.75
C GLY A 97 -22.94 5.61 -11.96
N GLY A 98 -23.93 6.25 -12.59
CA GLY A 98 -25.27 6.42 -12.01
C GLY A 98 -25.35 7.44 -10.84
N LYS A 99 -26.17 7.14 -9.82
CA LYS A 99 -26.46 8.04 -8.68
C LYS A 99 -25.53 7.88 -7.47
N ARG A 100 -24.57 6.95 -7.50
CA ARG A 100 -23.70 6.64 -6.36
C ARG A 100 -22.55 7.63 -6.25
N SER A 101 -22.14 7.95 -5.02
CA SER A 101 -20.91 8.72 -4.80
C SER A 101 -19.67 7.89 -5.14
N LEU A 102 -18.53 8.56 -5.37
CA LEU A 102 -17.27 7.85 -5.62
C LEU A 102 -16.81 7.05 -4.39
N GLU A 103 -17.09 7.53 -3.19
CA GLU A 103 -16.81 6.83 -1.94
C GLU A 103 -17.68 5.58 -1.78
N ASP A 104 -18.94 5.61 -2.18
CA ASP A 104 -19.80 4.42 -2.19
C ASP A 104 -19.24 3.34 -3.12
N ILE A 105 -18.72 3.75 -4.27
CA ILE A 105 -18.09 2.84 -5.23
C ILE A 105 -16.79 2.25 -4.65
N ALA A 106 -15.96 3.08 -4.02
CA ALA A 106 -14.77 2.63 -3.30
C ALA A 106 -15.14 1.60 -2.21
N LYS A 107 -16.19 1.87 -1.43
CA LYS A 107 -16.68 0.96 -0.38
C LYS A 107 -17.14 -0.38 -0.96
N VAL A 108 -17.81 -0.39 -2.11
CA VAL A 108 -18.18 -1.62 -2.81
C VAL A 108 -16.95 -2.43 -3.21
N TYR A 109 -15.91 -1.78 -3.75
CA TYR A 109 -14.67 -2.47 -4.12
C TYR A 109 -13.94 -3.05 -2.91
N LEU A 110 -13.81 -2.28 -1.82
CA LEU A 110 -13.22 -2.79 -0.58
C LEU A 110 -13.98 -3.99 -0.04
N ASN A 111 -15.31 -3.93 0.04
CA ASN A 111 -16.11 -5.06 0.50
C ASN A 111 -15.94 -6.30 -0.38
N GLY A 112 -15.78 -6.12 -1.70
CA GLY A 112 -15.44 -7.21 -2.61
C GLY A 112 -14.08 -7.85 -2.32
N LEU A 113 -13.06 -7.04 -2.01
CA LEU A 113 -11.73 -7.53 -1.61
C LEU A 113 -11.79 -8.27 -0.28
N VAL A 114 -12.50 -7.73 0.72
CA VAL A 114 -12.69 -8.36 2.04
C VAL A 114 -13.44 -9.69 1.91
N HIS A 115 -14.53 -9.72 1.15
CA HIS A 115 -15.31 -10.93 0.92
C HIS A 115 -14.49 -12.04 0.26
N LYS A 116 -13.52 -11.67 -0.58
CA LYS A 116 -12.60 -12.60 -1.23
C LYS A 116 -11.33 -12.90 -0.42
N GLY A 117 -11.28 -12.46 0.85
CA GLY A 117 -10.15 -12.73 1.75
C GLY A 117 -8.85 -12.01 1.37
N MET A 118 -8.89 -11.03 0.47
CA MET A 118 -7.70 -10.30 0.04
C MET A 118 -7.24 -9.23 1.03
N VAL A 119 -8.19 -8.72 1.83
CA VAL A 119 -7.98 -7.61 2.74
C VAL A 119 -8.60 -7.97 4.07
N GLN A 120 -7.84 -7.75 5.14
CA GLN A 120 -8.27 -8.02 6.49
C GLN A 120 -8.86 -6.76 7.12
N VAL A 121 -9.97 -6.93 7.85
CA VAL A 121 -10.60 -5.83 8.59
C VAL A 121 -9.94 -5.72 9.95
N VAL A 122 -9.34 -4.57 10.24
CA VAL A 122 -8.66 -4.29 11.51
C VAL A 122 -9.66 -3.75 12.53
N SER A 123 -10.48 -2.79 12.14
CA SER A 123 -11.46 -2.18 13.05
C SER A 123 -12.72 -1.70 12.33
N ARG A 124 -13.80 -1.59 13.10
CA ARG A 124 -15.09 -1.04 12.67
C ARG A 124 -15.48 0.12 13.58
N ASP A 125 -16.26 1.05 13.06
CA ASP A 125 -16.88 2.11 13.84
C ASP A 125 -18.10 1.58 14.64
N VAL A 126 -18.71 2.47 15.44
CA VAL A 126 -19.89 2.16 16.26
C VAL A 126 -21.12 1.77 15.43
N MET A 127 -21.13 2.11 14.14
CA MET A 127 -22.20 1.75 13.20
C MET A 127 -21.89 0.45 12.44
N GLY A 128 -20.77 -0.22 12.75
CA GLY A 128 -20.33 -1.46 12.09
C GLY A 128 -19.65 -1.25 10.73
N ASN A 129 -19.44 0.00 10.29
CA ASN A 129 -18.68 0.26 9.07
C ASN A 129 -17.20 -0.04 9.31
N ILE A 130 -16.54 -0.61 8.32
CA ILE A 130 -15.09 -0.79 8.36
C ILE A 130 -14.45 0.60 8.49
N LYS A 131 -13.51 0.74 9.43
CA LYS A 131 -12.77 1.98 9.69
C LYS A 131 -11.33 1.85 9.24
N MET A 132 -10.73 0.68 9.49
CA MET A 132 -9.36 0.38 9.13
C MET A 132 -9.26 -1.05 8.57
N CYS A 133 -8.36 -1.23 7.63
CA CYS A 133 -8.03 -2.53 7.06
C CYS A 133 -6.53 -2.70 6.97
N GLU A 134 -6.07 -3.93 6.76
CA GLU A 134 -4.67 -4.24 6.53
C GLU A 134 -4.55 -5.25 5.40
N LEU A 135 -3.37 -5.27 4.78
CA LEU A 135 -3.03 -6.19 3.73
C LEU A 135 -2.05 -7.22 4.30
N HIS A 136 -2.44 -8.49 4.32
CA HIS A 136 -1.57 -9.59 4.76
C HIS A 136 -0.34 -9.69 3.83
N ASP A 137 0.82 -10.07 4.37
CA ASP A 137 2.13 -10.03 3.69
C ASP A 137 2.11 -10.74 2.33
N LEU A 138 1.50 -11.93 2.26
CA LEU A 138 1.33 -12.68 1.01
C LEU A 138 0.53 -11.91 -0.06
N MET A 139 -0.48 -11.14 0.36
CA MET A 139 -1.29 -10.32 -0.55
C MET A 139 -0.49 -9.12 -1.03
N ARG A 140 0.31 -8.55 -0.13
CA ARG A 140 1.22 -7.46 -0.46
C ARG A 140 2.28 -7.89 -1.46
N ASP A 141 2.93 -9.04 -1.23
CA ASP A 141 3.87 -9.63 -2.17
C ASP A 141 3.24 -9.84 -3.54
N LYS A 142 2.00 -10.32 -3.57
CA LYS A 142 1.25 -10.49 -4.81
C LYS A 142 1.00 -9.16 -5.53
N CYS A 143 0.60 -8.10 -4.82
CA CYS A 143 0.46 -6.76 -5.39
C CYS A 143 1.78 -6.27 -6.02
N LEU A 144 2.90 -6.45 -5.33
CA LEU A 144 4.22 -6.03 -5.80
C LEU A 144 4.67 -6.80 -7.03
N GLN A 145 4.35 -8.09 -7.10
CA GLN A 145 4.62 -8.90 -8.28
C GLN A 145 3.78 -8.45 -9.48
N ILE A 146 2.46 -8.30 -9.31
CA ILE A 146 1.56 -7.79 -10.35
C ILE A 146 2.06 -6.44 -10.86
N THR A 147 2.47 -5.57 -9.95
CA THR A 147 3.02 -4.25 -10.26
C THR A 147 4.23 -4.34 -11.19
N LYS A 148 5.12 -5.31 -10.96
CA LYS A 148 6.31 -5.56 -11.80
C LYS A 148 5.92 -6.14 -13.16
N ASP A 149 5.05 -7.15 -13.17
CA ASP A 149 4.63 -7.87 -14.38
C ASP A 149 3.86 -6.97 -15.35
N GLU A 150 2.99 -6.11 -14.83
CA GLU A 150 2.18 -5.16 -15.60
C GLU A 150 2.88 -3.78 -15.77
N ASN A 151 4.13 -3.65 -15.34
CA ASN A 151 4.96 -2.43 -15.45
C ASN A 151 4.24 -1.15 -14.98
N PHE A 152 3.72 -1.17 -13.76
CA PHE A 152 3.00 -0.03 -13.16
C PHE A 152 3.89 1.17 -12.78
N LEU A 153 5.20 1.11 -13.08
CA LEU A 153 6.17 2.18 -12.82
C LEU A 153 6.16 2.63 -11.34
N LEU A 154 6.01 1.65 -10.45
CA LEU A 154 6.08 1.78 -9.00
C LEU A 154 7.52 1.50 -8.53
N THR A 155 8.03 2.34 -7.64
CA THR A 155 9.27 2.05 -6.92
C THR A 155 9.05 2.34 -5.45
N ILE A 156 9.41 1.40 -4.58
CA ILE A 156 9.35 1.58 -3.13
C ILE A 156 10.75 1.92 -2.65
N VAL A 157 10.89 3.06 -1.97
CA VAL A 157 12.16 3.51 -1.39
C VAL A 157 12.11 3.33 0.11
N TYR A 158 13.16 2.74 0.67
CA TYR A 158 13.37 2.68 2.12
C TYR A 158 14.44 3.72 2.47
N ALA A 159 14.01 4.79 3.12
CA ALA A 159 14.90 5.78 3.70
C ALA A 159 15.30 5.26 5.10
N ARG A 160 16.49 4.65 5.26
CA ARG A 160 17.04 4.21 6.55
C ARG A 160 18.53 4.56 6.67
N ASN A 161 18.95 4.83 7.92
CA ASN A 161 20.33 5.16 8.30
C ASN A 161 21.40 4.25 7.66
N HIS A 162 22.53 4.88 7.32
CA HIS A 162 23.69 4.31 6.64
C HIS A 162 24.33 3.06 7.30
N GLU A 163 23.99 2.69 8.54
CA GLU A 163 24.71 1.66 9.29
C GLU A 163 24.26 0.21 9.03
N LEU A 164 23.10 0.00 8.38
CA LEU A 164 22.64 -1.34 7.96
C LEU A 164 22.92 -1.65 6.48
N GLN A 165 23.80 -0.87 5.84
CA GLN A 165 24.07 -0.88 4.40
C GLN A 165 24.97 -2.03 3.89
N GLN A 166 24.86 -3.23 4.44
CA GLN A 166 25.54 -4.39 3.84
C GLN A 166 24.71 -5.11 2.78
N GLN A 167 23.46 -4.68 2.49
CA GLN A 167 22.64 -5.34 1.47
C GLN A 167 22.09 -4.46 0.34
N HIS A 168 22.08 -3.13 0.47
CA HIS A 168 21.57 -2.25 -0.60
C HIS A 168 22.38 -0.95 -0.68
N PRO A 169 23.13 -0.69 -1.77
CA PRO A 169 24.00 0.47 -1.90
C PRO A 169 23.22 1.77 -2.11
N SER A 170 23.72 2.81 -1.46
CA SER A 170 23.20 4.19 -1.43
C SER A 170 23.53 4.91 -2.74
N SER A 171 22.46 5.29 -3.44
CA SER A 171 22.34 6.06 -4.68
C SER A 171 21.37 5.27 -5.54
N CYS A 172 20.11 5.25 -5.10
CA CYS A 172 19.05 4.76 -5.97
C CYS A 172 18.92 5.81 -7.07
N ILE A 173 19.65 5.63 -8.17
CA ILE A 173 19.33 6.33 -9.42
C ILE A 173 17.92 5.87 -9.75
N LEU A 174 16.95 6.69 -9.36
CA LEU A 174 15.55 6.42 -9.62
C LEU A 174 15.33 6.54 -11.12
N ASP A 175 14.70 5.53 -11.70
CA ASP A 175 14.28 5.54 -13.10
C ASP A 175 13.37 6.77 -13.31
N ASP A 176 13.69 7.61 -14.28
CA ASP A 176 12.94 8.85 -14.56
C ASP A 176 11.51 8.58 -15.04
N ARG A 177 11.20 7.33 -15.43
CA ARG A 177 9.87 6.85 -15.81
C ARG A 177 8.97 6.54 -14.62
N ILE A 178 9.49 6.55 -13.38
CA ILE A 178 8.69 6.26 -12.18
C ILE A 178 7.48 7.19 -12.10
N ARG A 179 6.31 6.60 -11.84
CA ARG A 179 5.04 7.34 -11.68
C ARG A 179 4.51 7.29 -10.26
N HIS A 180 4.87 6.27 -9.49
CA HIS A 180 4.37 6.05 -8.14
C HIS A 180 5.55 5.72 -7.22
N LEU A 181 5.70 6.52 -6.16
CA LEU A 181 6.83 6.44 -5.24
C LEU A 181 6.33 6.43 -3.78
N PRO A 182 6.03 5.25 -3.22
CA PRO A 182 5.98 5.05 -1.77
C PRO A 182 7.39 5.16 -1.19
N VAL A 183 7.55 6.02 -0.19
CA VAL A 183 8.80 6.18 0.57
C VAL A 183 8.52 5.79 2.02
N TYR A 184 9.18 4.75 2.47
CA TYR A 184 9.12 4.29 3.87
C TYR A 184 10.26 4.97 4.60
N VAL A 185 9.89 5.95 5.41
CA VAL A 185 10.80 6.86 6.09
C VAL A 185 11.12 6.27 7.45
N GLY A 186 12.36 5.82 7.60
CA GLY A 186 12.96 5.46 8.89
C GLY A 186 13.22 6.69 9.74
N ASP A 187 13.93 6.53 10.85
CA ASP A 187 13.93 7.54 11.92
C ASP A 187 14.63 8.89 11.58
N SER A 188 15.20 9.06 10.38
CA SER A 188 15.96 10.24 9.95
C SER A 188 15.29 11.05 8.84
N VAL A 189 15.15 12.36 9.07
CA VAL A 189 14.56 13.35 8.14
C VAL A 189 15.48 13.69 6.96
N GLN A 190 16.81 13.57 7.12
CA GLN A 190 17.81 14.01 6.15
C GLN A 190 17.69 13.28 4.80
N GLU A 191 17.12 12.08 4.81
CA GLU A 191 16.97 11.25 3.62
C GLU A 191 15.83 11.70 2.71
N LEU A 192 14.80 12.37 3.25
CA LEU A 192 13.75 12.98 2.42
C LEU A 192 14.31 14.13 1.59
N GLU A 193 15.17 14.96 2.18
CA GLU A 193 15.88 16.03 1.47
C GLU A 193 16.85 15.46 0.44
N SER A 194 17.53 14.35 0.74
CA SER A 194 18.39 13.65 -0.22
C SER A 194 17.61 13.12 -1.41
N ILE A 195 16.47 12.44 -1.19
CA ILE A 195 15.60 11.94 -2.28
C ILE A 195 15.06 13.11 -3.11
N ALA A 196 14.60 14.16 -2.43
CA ALA A 196 14.08 15.38 -3.04
C ALA A 196 15.11 16.11 -3.92
N ASN A 197 16.35 16.23 -3.45
CA ASN A 197 17.42 16.96 -4.13
C ASN A 197 18.15 16.13 -5.19
N SER A 198 18.16 14.80 -5.07
CA SER A 198 18.95 13.93 -5.96
C SER A 198 18.22 13.49 -7.22
N THR A 199 16.89 13.62 -7.30
CA THR A 199 16.13 13.00 -8.38
C THR A 199 15.19 13.96 -9.09
N LYS A 200 15.45 14.19 -10.39
CA LYS A 200 14.45 14.73 -11.31
C LYS A 200 13.49 13.60 -11.65
N LEU A 201 12.24 13.69 -11.16
CA LEU A 201 11.20 12.71 -11.44
C LEU A 201 10.07 13.36 -12.26
N PRO A 202 10.32 13.67 -13.55
CA PRO A 202 9.40 14.47 -14.38
C PRO A 202 8.05 13.78 -14.60
N HIS A 203 8.00 12.45 -14.44
CA HIS A 203 6.79 11.65 -14.65
C HIS A 203 6.08 11.22 -13.36
N LEU A 204 6.55 11.69 -12.19
CA LEU A 204 5.97 11.30 -10.93
C LEU A 204 4.54 11.84 -10.79
N LYS A 205 3.61 10.93 -10.48
CA LYS A 205 2.19 11.24 -10.27
C LYS A 205 1.74 11.04 -8.83
N SER A 206 2.44 10.22 -8.07
CA SER A 206 2.11 9.92 -6.67
C SER A 206 3.37 9.83 -5.83
N LEU A 207 3.42 10.63 -4.77
CA LEU A 207 4.42 10.57 -3.72
C LEU A 207 3.71 10.28 -2.40
N LEU A 208 3.97 9.11 -1.82
CA LEU A 208 3.37 8.69 -0.57
C LEU A 208 4.47 8.51 0.47
N LEU A 209 4.41 9.24 1.56
CA LEU A 209 5.39 9.12 2.63
C LEU A 209 4.77 8.33 3.79
N PHE A 210 5.53 7.36 4.30
CA PHE A 210 5.13 6.50 5.41
C PHE A 210 6.15 6.61 6.53
N PRO A 211 5.85 7.33 7.62
CA PRO A 211 6.76 7.45 8.74
C PRO A 211 6.87 6.14 9.51
N SER A 212 8.08 5.79 9.92
CA SER A 212 8.36 4.73 10.90
C SER A 212 7.63 5.09 12.21
N GLY A 213 6.79 4.18 12.70
CA GLY A 213 5.96 4.40 13.90
C GLY A 213 6.73 4.63 15.20
N LYS A 214 8.07 4.66 15.16
CA LYS A 214 8.90 5.07 16.29
C LYS A 214 8.99 6.59 16.29
N VAL A 215 8.32 7.17 17.29
CA VAL A 215 8.28 8.59 17.66
C VAL A 215 9.59 9.31 17.37
N SER A 216 9.74 9.81 16.16
CA SER A 216 10.70 10.83 15.82
C SER A 216 9.94 11.97 15.17
N TYR A 217 10.32 13.19 15.53
CA TYR A 217 9.72 14.40 15.00
C TYR A 217 10.11 14.50 13.52
N TYR A 218 9.32 13.87 12.66
CA TYR A 218 9.49 14.02 11.23
C TYR A 218 9.15 15.48 10.87
N HIS A 219 10.20 16.27 10.73
CA HIS A 219 10.11 17.59 10.14
C HIS A 219 10.27 17.42 8.65
N SER A 220 9.29 17.75 7.81
CA SER A 220 9.61 18.01 6.41
C SER A 220 10.34 19.36 6.35
N ARG A 221 11.66 19.36 6.59
CA ARG A 221 12.50 20.55 6.37
C ARG A 221 12.81 20.77 4.90
N GLY A 222 12.64 19.76 4.07
CA GLY A 222 12.74 19.85 2.62
C GLY A 222 11.47 20.44 2.01
N ASP A 223 11.67 21.44 1.16
CA ASP A 223 10.66 21.86 0.20
C ASP A 223 10.28 20.69 -0.71
N ILE A 224 9.01 20.62 -1.11
CA ILE A 224 8.60 19.70 -2.17
C ILE A 224 9.42 20.06 -3.41
N PRO A 225 10.09 19.08 -4.08
CA PRO A 225 10.92 19.39 -5.23
C PRO A 225 10.08 20.11 -6.29
N GLN A 226 10.56 21.26 -6.73
CA GLN A 226 9.89 22.06 -7.76
C GLN A 226 9.71 21.30 -9.09
N SER A 227 10.48 20.23 -9.31
CA SER A 227 10.46 19.40 -10.51
C SER A 227 9.32 18.37 -10.61
N LEU A 228 8.36 18.37 -9.68
CA LEU A 228 7.27 17.39 -9.64
C LEU A 228 5.98 17.88 -10.33
N GLU A 229 6.10 18.56 -11.47
CA GLU A 229 4.97 19.25 -12.13
C GLU A 229 3.75 18.35 -12.38
N LEU A 230 3.95 17.05 -12.69
CA LEU A 230 2.87 16.09 -12.97
C LEU A 230 2.25 15.42 -11.73
N LEU A 231 2.67 15.82 -10.52
CA LEU A 231 2.21 15.22 -9.28
C LEU A 231 0.71 15.42 -9.08
N ARG A 232 0.00 14.33 -8.79
CA ARG A 232 -1.45 14.33 -8.51
C ARG A 232 -1.76 13.98 -7.06
N ILE A 233 -0.91 13.18 -6.44
CA ILE A 233 -1.07 12.67 -5.08
C ILE A 233 0.18 13.01 -4.28
N LEU A 234 -0.01 13.70 -3.16
CA LEU A 234 1.02 13.99 -2.18
C LEU A 234 0.54 13.66 -0.78
N ASP A 235 1.15 12.71 -0.11
CA ASP A 235 0.63 12.20 1.17
C ASP A 235 1.69 12.25 2.27
N PHE A 236 1.46 13.12 3.25
CA PHE A 236 2.24 13.29 4.47
C PHE A 236 1.51 12.75 5.72
N THR A 237 0.57 11.81 5.56
CA THR A 237 -0.17 11.25 6.70
C THR A 237 0.79 10.70 7.75
N GLY A 238 0.61 11.12 9.00
CA GLY A 238 1.41 10.65 10.15
C GLY A 238 2.70 11.44 10.41
N PHE A 239 3.02 12.42 9.57
CA PHE A 239 4.14 13.33 9.84
C PHE A 239 3.76 14.35 10.90
N SER A 240 4.66 14.67 11.84
CA SER A 240 4.36 15.60 12.93
C SER A 240 4.40 17.07 12.49
N TYR A 241 5.31 17.43 11.60
CA TYR A 241 5.49 18.80 11.11
C TYR A 241 5.68 18.80 9.60
N VAL A 242 4.82 19.54 8.91
CA VAL A 242 4.90 19.71 7.46
C VAL A 242 5.00 21.20 7.13
N ARG A 243 6.01 21.54 6.32
CA ARG A 243 6.19 22.87 5.75
C ARG A 243 5.85 22.82 4.27
N LEU A 244 4.84 23.57 3.86
CA LEU A 244 4.46 23.69 2.46
C LEU A 244 4.85 25.09 1.97
N SER A 245 5.96 25.20 1.25
CA SER A 245 6.35 26.46 0.63
C SER A 245 5.46 26.81 -0.56
N SER A 246 5.60 28.04 -1.06
CA SER A 246 4.91 28.51 -2.28
C SER A 246 5.17 27.63 -3.50
N SER A 247 6.25 26.83 -3.49
CA SER A 247 6.54 25.82 -4.52
C SER A 247 5.41 24.81 -4.73
N ILE A 248 4.58 24.51 -3.71
CA ILE A 248 3.42 23.62 -3.90
C ILE A 248 2.40 24.17 -4.91
N MET A 249 2.40 25.49 -5.15
CA MET A 249 1.52 26.13 -6.13
C MET A 249 1.92 25.83 -7.58
N THR A 250 3.14 25.31 -7.82
CA THR A 250 3.55 24.85 -9.16
C THR A 250 2.92 23.51 -9.53
N LEU A 251 2.38 22.77 -8.55
CA LEU A 251 1.77 21.45 -8.74
C LEU A 251 0.32 21.58 -9.23
N ILE A 252 0.13 22.15 -10.43
CA ILE A 252 -1.19 22.44 -11.00
C ILE A 252 -2.06 21.20 -11.24
N TYR A 253 -1.46 20.01 -11.26
CA TYR A 253 -2.15 18.73 -11.39
C TYR A 253 -2.47 18.05 -10.06
N LEU A 254 -2.09 18.65 -8.93
CA LEU A 254 -2.34 18.09 -7.61
C LEU A 254 -3.85 17.97 -7.37
N ARG A 255 -4.31 16.76 -7.05
CA ARG A 255 -5.73 16.44 -6.80
C ARG A 255 -5.97 15.88 -5.41
N TYR A 256 -4.93 15.39 -4.74
CA TYR A 256 -5.03 14.91 -3.38
C TYR A 256 -3.77 15.30 -2.61
N ILE A 257 -3.98 15.96 -1.48
CA ILE A 257 -2.96 16.17 -0.47
C ILE A 257 -3.45 15.62 0.85
N SER A 258 -2.63 14.86 1.57
CA SER A 258 -2.94 14.51 2.96
C SER A 258 -1.95 15.12 3.91
N LEU A 259 -2.47 15.85 4.88
CA LEU A 259 -1.73 16.46 6.00
C LEU A 259 -2.24 15.92 7.33
N ARG A 260 -2.89 14.74 7.31
CA ARG A 260 -3.50 14.16 8.50
C ARG A 260 -2.44 13.89 9.56
N SER A 261 -2.74 14.30 10.78
CA SER A 261 -1.83 14.24 11.94
C SER A 261 -0.61 15.15 11.86
N ALA A 262 -0.53 16.05 10.87
CA ALA A 262 0.53 17.04 10.75
C ALA A 262 0.16 18.40 11.34
N ARG A 263 1.13 19.00 12.06
CA ARG A 263 1.12 20.42 12.36
C ARG A 263 1.68 21.17 11.15
N ILE A 264 0.81 21.88 10.45
CA ILE A 264 1.18 22.75 9.33
C ILE A 264 1.81 24.01 9.90
N THR A 265 3.10 24.22 9.62
CA THR A 265 3.81 25.41 10.11
C THR A 265 3.71 26.58 9.14
N GLU A 266 3.59 26.28 7.85
CA GLU A 266 3.43 27.25 6.77
C GLU A 266 2.50 26.66 5.70
N LEU A 267 1.54 27.45 5.25
CA LEU A 267 0.59 27.12 4.20
C LEU A 267 0.47 28.34 3.26
N PRO A 268 0.68 28.19 1.94
CA PRO A 268 0.53 29.32 1.02
C PRO A 268 -0.92 29.79 0.98
N SER A 269 -1.12 31.11 0.96
CA SER A 269 -2.45 31.73 0.89
C SER A 269 -3.27 31.27 -0.32
N GLU A 270 -2.58 30.89 -1.39
CA GLU A 270 -3.15 30.52 -2.68
C GLU A 270 -3.54 29.04 -2.77
N ILE A 271 -3.38 28.22 -1.72
CA ILE A 271 -3.64 26.78 -1.80
C ILE A 271 -5.08 26.45 -2.21
N GLY A 272 -6.04 27.31 -1.87
CA GLY A 272 -7.43 27.21 -2.31
C GLY A 272 -7.63 27.36 -3.83
N ASN A 273 -6.62 27.86 -4.56
CA ASN A 273 -6.67 28.01 -6.01
C ASN A 273 -6.42 26.69 -6.75
N LEU A 274 -5.92 25.65 -6.07
CA LEU A 274 -5.77 24.32 -6.65
C LEU A 274 -7.15 23.68 -6.87
N ARG A 275 -7.58 23.65 -8.13
CA ARG A 275 -8.92 23.15 -8.49
C ARG A 275 -9.03 21.65 -8.25
N SER A 276 -10.12 21.22 -7.62
CA SER A 276 -10.44 19.81 -7.35
C SER A 276 -9.42 19.10 -6.45
N LEU A 277 -8.83 19.83 -5.52
CA LEU A 277 -7.99 19.28 -4.46
C LEU A 277 -8.86 18.63 -3.37
N LEU A 278 -8.62 17.35 -3.13
CA LEU A 278 -9.07 16.62 -1.95
C LEU A 278 -8.02 16.81 -0.85
N ILE A 279 -8.46 17.14 0.36
CA ILE A 279 -7.62 17.41 1.53
C ILE A 279 -8.02 16.46 2.65
#